data_AF-A0A517N9Z7-F1
#
_entry.id   AF-A0A517N9Z7-F1
#
_cell.length_a   1.000
_cell.length_b   1.000
_cell.length_c   1.000
_cell.angle_alpha   90.00
_cell.angle_beta   90.00
_cell.angle_gamma   90.00
#
_symmetry.space_group_name_H-M   'P 1'
#
loop_
_entity.id
_entity.type
_entity.pdbx_description
1 polymer ?
#
loop_
_entity_poly.entity_id
_entity_poly.type
_entity_poly.pdbx_seq_one_letter_code
_entity_poly.pdbx_strand_id
1 'polypeptide(L)'
;MSGDLEDFLRRAAQRRQAKAAAEQSNPPPSRRPPPQYSDSRSERVTYDYNESDEIPTAEIVEFTDDDGSSIAARMIRREDAKRAAADSKQDDDAEMRKSRGMLSRQKLTKATFTGNPVQDLIAAMQSPGGVQQAILLKEILDRPIDRW
;
A
#
# COMPACT_ATOMS: atom_id res chain seq x y z
N MET A 1 -42.87 -25.54 -28.33
CA MET A 1 -41.96 -24.59 -27.66
C MET A 1 -40.56 -24.55 -28.28
N SER A 2 -40.29 -25.23 -29.40
CA SER A 2 -38.97 -25.26 -30.06
C SER A 2 -38.61 -23.96 -30.81
N GLY A 3 -39.59 -23.20 -31.30
CA GLY A 3 -39.32 -21.94 -32.01
C GLY A 3 -38.72 -20.83 -31.15
N ASP A 4 -38.99 -20.83 -29.84
CA ASP A 4 -38.45 -19.81 -28.92
C ASP A 4 -36.95 -20.02 -28.65
N LEU A 5 -36.49 -21.28 -28.67
CA LEU A 5 -35.06 -21.60 -28.52
C LEU A 5 -34.26 -21.16 -29.76
N GLU A 6 -34.80 -21.38 -30.96
CA GLU A 6 -34.15 -21.02 -32.22
C GLU A 6 -34.04 -19.49 -32.37
N ASP A 7 -35.10 -18.76 -32.02
CA ASP A 7 -35.09 -17.29 -32.01
C ASP A 7 -34.16 -16.72 -30.93
N PHE A 8 -34.09 -17.36 -29.75
CA PHE A 8 -33.13 -16.99 -28.72
C PHE A 8 -31.68 -17.18 -29.18
N LEU A 9 -31.36 -18.32 -29.80
CA LEU A 9 -30.02 -18.60 -30.32
C LEU A 9 -29.63 -17.63 -31.45
N ARG A 10 -30.56 -17.31 -32.35
CA ARG A 10 -30.34 -16.35 -33.44
C ARG A 10 -30.10 -14.94 -32.92
N ARG A 11 -30.89 -14.51 -31.92
CA ARG A 11 -30.73 -13.20 -31.26
C ARG A 11 -29.46 -13.13 -30.41
N ALA A 12 -29.07 -14.22 -29.75
CA ALA A 12 -27.82 -14.31 -29.00
C ALA A 12 -26.59 -14.26 -29.91
N ALA A 13 -26.63 -14.94 -31.07
CA ALA A 13 -25.57 -14.91 -32.07
C ALA A 13 -25.39 -13.49 -32.64
N GLN A 14 -26.47 -12.80 -33.01
CA GLN A 14 -26.43 -11.41 -33.47
C GLN A 14 -25.84 -10.46 -32.41
N ARG A 15 -26.23 -10.60 -31.14
CA ARG A 15 -25.66 -9.79 -30.05
C ARG A 15 -24.16 -10.00 -29.89
N ARG A 16 -23.67 -11.25 -30.00
CA ARG A 16 -22.22 -11.53 -29.93
C ARG A 16 -21.45 -10.91 -31.09
N GLN A 17 -21.98 -10.98 -32.32
CA GLN A 17 -21.34 -10.37 -33.49
C GLN A 17 -21.29 -8.84 -33.38
N ALA A 18 -22.37 -8.20 -32.95
CA ALA A 18 -22.40 -6.75 -32.75
C ALA A 18 -21.40 -6.29 -31.67
N LYS A 19 -21.27 -7.05 -30.57
CA LYS A 19 -20.32 -6.74 -29.50
C LYS A 19 -18.86 -6.92 -29.92
N ALA A 20 -18.57 -7.98 -30.68
CA ALA A 20 -17.24 -8.23 -31.23
C ALA A 20 -16.81 -7.16 -32.24
N ALA A 21 -17.73 -6.69 -33.09
CA ALA A 21 -17.47 -5.59 -34.02
C ALA A 21 -17.21 -4.26 -33.28
N ALA A 22 -17.92 -3.99 -32.18
CA ALA A 22 -17.72 -2.80 -31.36
C ALA A 22 -16.42 -2.82 -30.54
N GLU A 23 -15.95 -3.99 -30.12
CA GLU A 23 -14.66 -4.15 -29.43
C GLU A 23 -13.46 -3.96 -30.37
N GLN A 24 -13.59 -4.31 -31.66
CA GLN A 24 -12.53 -4.09 -32.65
C GLN A 24 -12.35 -2.61 -33.05
N SER A 25 -13.39 -1.78 -32.90
CA SER A 25 -13.34 -0.35 -33.26
C SER A 25 -12.95 0.57 -32.10
N ASN A 26 -12.89 0.07 -30.86
CA ASN A 26 -12.55 0.90 -29.70
C ASN A 26 -11.05 0.79 -29.39
N PRO A 27 -10.26 1.88 -29.57
CA PRO A 27 -8.88 1.89 -29.12
C PRO A 27 -8.82 1.68 -27.59
N PRO A 28 -7.78 1.00 -27.07
CA PRO A 28 -7.64 0.78 -25.64
C PRO A 28 -7.63 2.13 -24.91
N PRO A 29 -8.22 2.20 -23.69
CA PRO A 29 -8.24 3.43 -22.93
C PRO A 29 -6.81 3.91 -22.68
N SER A 30 -6.55 5.15 -23.11
CA SER A 30 -5.29 5.86 -22.90
C SER A 30 -4.93 5.82 -21.41
N ARG A 31 -3.80 5.17 -21.08
CA ARG A 31 -3.31 5.10 -19.70
C ARG A 31 -2.87 6.50 -19.28
N ARG A 32 -3.38 6.97 -18.14
CA ARG A 32 -2.94 8.25 -17.55
C ARG A 32 -1.43 8.20 -17.28
N PRO A 33 -0.68 9.26 -17.59
CA PRO A 33 0.74 9.31 -17.28
C PRO A 33 0.95 9.27 -15.74
N PRO A 34 2.08 8.70 -15.28
CA PRO A 34 2.41 8.69 -13.86
C PRO A 34 2.59 10.13 -13.35
N PRO A 35 2.28 10.38 -12.05
CA PRO A 35 2.54 11.68 -11.45
C PRO A 35 4.03 12.01 -11.51
N GLN A 36 4.35 13.23 -11.97
CA GLN A 36 5.70 13.76 -11.92
C GLN A 36 5.95 14.30 -10.51
N TYR A 37 6.89 13.68 -9.79
CA TYR A 37 7.35 14.18 -8.50
C TYR A 37 8.42 15.27 -8.70
N SER A 38 8.46 16.24 -7.79
CA SER A 38 9.52 17.23 -7.68
C SER A 38 10.89 16.53 -7.56
N ASP A 39 11.90 17.02 -8.29
CA ASP A 39 13.22 16.42 -8.30
C ASP A 39 13.92 16.69 -6.96
N SER A 40 14.16 15.63 -6.18
CA SER A 40 14.84 15.68 -4.87
C SER A 40 16.21 16.38 -4.89
N ARG A 41 16.84 16.52 -6.07
CA ARG A 41 18.09 17.26 -6.23
C ARG A 41 17.90 18.77 -6.26
N SER A 42 16.77 19.26 -6.75
CA SER A 42 16.46 20.69 -6.77
C SER A 42 16.21 21.26 -5.36
N GLU A 43 15.77 20.42 -4.43
CA GLU A 43 15.52 20.81 -3.03
C GLU A 43 16.81 20.87 -2.18
N ARG A 44 17.92 20.34 -2.70
CA ARG A 44 19.24 20.33 -2.04
C ARG A 44 20.13 21.50 -2.48
N VAL A 45 19.58 22.71 -2.54
CA VAL A 45 20.42 23.92 -2.68
C VAL A 45 21.02 24.24 -1.31
N THR A 46 22.28 23.88 -1.11
CA THR A 46 23.08 24.36 0.02
C THR A 46 23.59 25.76 -0.31
N TYR A 47 23.19 26.76 0.47
CA TYR A 47 23.79 28.09 0.37
C TYR A 47 25.25 28.02 0.82
N ASP A 48 26.17 28.42 -0.05
CA ASP A 48 27.56 28.68 0.30
C ASP A 48 27.58 30.02 1.06
N TYR A 49 27.73 29.96 2.38
CA TYR A 49 27.98 31.15 3.18
C TYR A 49 29.38 31.65 2.83
N ASN A 50 29.50 32.90 2.37
CA ASN A 50 30.79 33.49 2.10
C ASN A 50 31.52 33.74 3.42
N GLU A 51 32.84 33.54 3.44
CA GLU A 51 33.73 33.70 4.59
C GLU A 51 33.77 35.14 5.18
N SER A 52 33.06 36.08 4.56
CA SER A 52 32.89 37.47 4.97
C SER A 52 31.60 37.75 5.75
N ASP A 53 30.70 36.77 5.90
CA ASP A 53 29.57 36.89 6.82
C ASP A 53 30.08 36.66 8.25
N GLU A 54 30.19 37.75 9.01
CA GLU A 54 30.57 37.73 10.43
C GLU A 54 29.57 36.85 11.20
N ILE A 55 29.98 35.61 11.50
CA ILE A 55 29.20 34.66 12.28
C ILE A 55 29.01 35.29 13.66
N PRO A 56 27.78 35.62 14.10
CA PRO A 56 27.58 36.19 15.42
C PRO A 56 28.03 35.16 16.46
N THR A 57 29.16 35.45 17.12
CA THR A 57 29.68 34.64 18.21
C THR A 57 28.98 35.08 19.50
N ALA A 58 28.27 34.15 20.13
CA ALA A 58 27.63 34.42 21.40
C ALA A 58 28.69 34.51 22.50
N GLU A 59 28.77 35.64 23.19
CA GLU A 59 29.53 35.79 24.43
C GLU A 59 28.90 34.89 25.51
N ILE A 60 29.69 33.94 26.02
CA ILE A 60 29.23 32.99 27.02
C ILE A 60 29.29 33.68 28.39
N VAL A 61 28.15 34.13 28.88
CA VAL A 61 28.01 34.56 30.29
C VAL A 61 28.07 33.30 31.16
N GLU A 62 29.14 33.17 31.94
CA GLU A 62 29.30 32.11 32.95
C GLU A 62 28.30 32.33 34.09
N PHE A 63 27.09 31.81 33.92
CA PHE A 63 26.16 31.60 35.03
C PHE A 63 26.70 30.42 35.85
N THR A 64 27.26 30.75 37.00
CA THR A 64 27.69 29.83 38.04
C THR A 64 26.43 29.27 38.71
N ASP A 65 25.76 28.31 38.08
CA ASP A 65 24.78 27.46 38.76
C ASP A 65 24.80 26.04 38.18
N ASP A 66 25.04 25.11 39.09
CA ASP A 66 25.29 23.68 38.98
C ASP A 66 24.00 22.90 38.70
N ASP A 67 23.39 23.13 37.53
CA ASP A 67 22.25 22.35 37.07
C ASP A 67 22.70 21.48 35.90
N GLY A 68 22.88 20.16 36.14
CA GLY A 68 23.37 19.09 35.24
C GLY A 68 22.77 18.98 33.83
N SER A 69 22.81 20.08 33.08
CA SER A 69 22.21 20.37 31.78
C SER A 69 23.26 20.87 30.79
N SER A 70 24.54 20.60 31.06
CA SER A 70 25.61 20.89 30.12
C SER A 70 25.31 20.23 28.77
N ILE A 71 25.59 20.96 27.69
CA ILE A 71 25.38 20.49 26.31
C ILE A 71 26.05 19.12 26.07
N ALA A 72 27.18 18.88 26.75
CA ALA A 72 27.88 17.59 26.77
C ALA A 72 27.02 16.47 27.37
N ALA A 73 26.39 16.67 28.53
CA ALA A 73 25.48 15.69 29.12
C ALA A 73 24.26 15.40 28.22
N ARG A 74 23.77 16.41 27.49
CA ARG A 74 22.70 16.24 26.50
C ARG A 74 23.16 15.43 25.28
N MET A 75 24.40 15.61 24.79
CA MET A 75 24.93 14.80 23.70
C MET A 75 25.05 13.33 24.08
N ILE A 76 25.60 13.02 25.24
CA ILE A 76 25.77 11.64 25.73
C ILE A 76 24.41 10.94 25.82
N ARG A 77 23.40 11.59 26.42
CA ARG A 77 22.03 11.02 26.49
C ARG A 77 21.42 10.77 25.11
N ARG A 78 21.72 11.62 24.12
CA ARG A 78 21.20 11.46 22.76
C ARG A 78 21.88 10.31 22.02
N GLU A 79 23.17 10.11 22.27
CA GLU A 79 23.94 9.00 21.71
C GLU A 79 23.52 7.67 22.32
N ASP A 80 23.31 7.61 23.65
CA ASP A 80 22.79 6.43 24.34
C ASP A 80 21.37 6.06 23.86
N ALA A 81 20.49 7.06 23.71
CA ALA A 81 19.14 6.85 23.17
C ALA A 81 19.17 6.34 21.72
N LYS A 82 20.13 6.82 20.91
CA LYS A 82 20.29 6.36 19.52
C LYS A 82 20.79 4.92 19.47
N ARG A 83 21.67 4.52 20.39
CA ARG A 83 22.16 3.15 20.50
C ARG A 83 21.04 2.20 20.91
N ALA A 84 20.27 2.55 21.96
CA ALA A 84 19.12 1.76 22.40
C ALA A 84 18.05 1.59 21.30
N ALA A 85 17.78 2.63 20.51
CA ALA A 85 16.84 2.55 19.40
C ALA A 85 17.36 1.75 18.19
N ALA A 86 18.68 1.66 18.02
CA ALA A 86 19.27 0.81 16.98
C ALA A 86 19.17 -0.68 17.38
N ASP A 87 19.41 -0.98 18.65
CA ASP A 87 19.29 -2.35 19.19
C ASP A 87 17.83 -2.83 19.13
N SER A 88 16.87 -1.99 19.54
CA SER A 88 15.44 -2.36 19.47
C SER A 88 14.96 -2.64 18.04
N LYS A 89 15.44 -1.86 17.05
CA LYS A 89 15.10 -2.10 15.64
C LYS A 89 15.66 -3.43 15.13
N GLN A 90 16.84 -3.83 15.57
CA GLN A 90 17.42 -5.12 15.17
C GLN A 90 16.62 -6.29 15.75
N ASP A 91 16.15 -6.16 16.99
CA ASP A 91 15.30 -7.16 17.63
C ASP A 91 13.93 -7.25 16.96
N ASP A 92 13.30 -6.11 16.67
CA ASP A 92 12.02 -6.03 15.95
C ASP A 92 12.14 -6.63 14.53
N ASP A 93 13.21 -6.31 13.81
CA ASP A 93 13.48 -6.85 12.47
C ASP A 93 13.75 -8.37 12.53
N ALA A 94 14.44 -8.85 13.56
CA ALA A 94 14.67 -10.28 13.76
C ALA A 94 13.37 -11.02 14.10
N GLU A 95 12.48 -10.42 14.89
CA GLU A 95 11.16 -10.96 15.21
C GLU A 95 10.26 -10.98 13.97
N MET A 96 10.25 -9.91 13.17
CA MET A 96 9.52 -9.83 11.91
C MET A 96 10.01 -10.85 10.88
N ARG A 97 11.30 -11.17 10.86
CA ARG A 97 11.85 -12.26 10.02
C ARG A 97 11.37 -13.64 10.48
N LYS A 98 11.28 -13.89 11.79
CA LYS A 98 10.76 -15.14 12.35
C LYS A 98 9.27 -15.31 12.02
N SER A 99 8.46 -14.26 12.19
CA SER A 99 7.02 -14.31 11.91
C SER A 99 6.73 -14.45 10.41
N ARG A 100 7.53 -13.80 9.55
CA ARG A 100 7.38 -13.90 8.08
C ARG A 100 7.70 -15.29 7.52
N GLY A 101 8.52 -16.07 8.22
CA GLY A 101 8.78 -17.48 7.89
C GLY A 101 7.65 -18.43 8.31
N MET A 102 6.82 -18.05 9.28
CA MET A 102 5.70 -18.87 9.79
C MET A 102 4.36 -18.61 9.08
N LEU A 103 4.22 -17.48 8.38
CA LEU A 103 3.07 -17.26 7.51
C LEU A 103 3.19 -18.15 6.28
N SER A 104 2.57 -19.33 6.38
CA SER A 104 2.28 -20.20 5.24
C SER A 104 1.79 -19.33 4.09
N ARG A 105 2.63 -19.17 3.06
CA ARG A 105 2.26 -18.49 1.83
C ARG A 105 1.17 -19.34 1.20
N GLN A 106 -0.09 -19.09 1.56
CA GLN A 106 -1.24 -19.76 0.98
C GLN A 106 -1.08 -19.61 -0.54
N LYS A 107 -0.74 -20.71 -1.20
CA LYS A 107 -0.69 -20.76 -2.65
C LYS A 107 -2.08 -20.34 -3.10
N LEU A 108 -2.15 -19.22 -3.80
CA LEU A 108 -3.35 -18.79 -4.50
C LEU A 108 -3.65 -19.89 -5.53
N THR A 109 -4.44 -20.88 -5.15
CA THR A 109 -4.90 -21.90 -6.08
C THR A 109 -5.83 -21.18 -7.03
N LYS A 110 -5.46 -21.08 -8.32
CA LYS A 110 -6.35 -20.57 -9.36
C LYS A 110 -7.62 -21.42 -9.31
N ALA A 111 -8.71 -20.82 -8.84
CA ALA A 111 -10.01 -21.48 -8.83
C ALA A 111 -10.41 -21.75 -10.29
N THR A 112 -10.62 -23.02 -10.63
CA THR A 112 -11.19 -23.41 -11.90
C THR A 112 -12.68 -23.09 -11.86
N PHE A 113 -13.10 -22.10 -12.63
CA PHE A 113 -14.50 -21.70 -12.73
C PHE A 113 -15.25 -22.75 -13.57
N THR A 114 -16.27 -23.38 -13.02
CA THR A 114 -17.02 -24.46 -13.68
C THR A 114 -18.09 -23.94 -14.63
N GLY A 115 -18.34 -22.62 -14.63
CA GLY A 115 -19.36 -21.98 -15.46
C GLY A 115 -20.75 -21.98 -14.82
N ASN A 116 -20.90 -22.60 -13.65
CA ASN A 116 -22.09 -22.51 -12.82
C ASN A 116 -21.79 -21.64 -11.58
N PRO A 117 -22.28 -20.39 -11.54
CA PRO A 117 -21.89 -19.43 -10.50
C PRO A 117 -22.34 -19.87 -9.10
N VAL A 118 -23.44 -20.62 -8.98
CA VAL A 118 -23.94 -21.09 -7.69
C VAL A 118 -23.03 -22.18 -7.12
N GLN A 119 -22.61 -23.13 -7.95
CA GLN A 119 -21.70 -24.20 -7.52
C GLN A 119 -20.29 -23.65 -7.24
N ASP A 120 -19.81 -22.72 -8.05
CA ASP A 120 -18.53 -22.05 -7.83
C ASP A 120 -18.52 -21.24 -6.51
N LEU A 121 -19.64 -20.60 -6.17
CA LEU A 121 -19.81 -19.90 -4.90
C LEU A 121 -19.84 -20.87 -3.71
N ILE A 122 -20.59 -21.98 -3.83
CA ILE A 122 -20.64 -23.00 -2.78
C ILE A 122 -19.25 -23.61 -2.55
N ALA A 123 -18.53 -23.94 -3.62
CA ALA A 123 -17.17 -24.47 -3.54
C ALA A 123 -16.20 -23.46 -2.91
N ALA A 124 -16.33 -22.17 -3.25
CA ALA A 124 -15.55 -21.10 -2.62
C ALA A 124 -15.86 -21.02 -1.11
N MET A 125 -17.14 -21.03 -0.73
CA MET A 125 -17.57 -20.97 0.68
C MET A 125 -17.20 -22.19 1.51
N GLN A 126 -17.02 -23.37 0.90
CA GLN A 126 -16.52 -24.56 1.58
C GLN A 126 -15.03 -24.46 1.94
N SER A 127 -14.29 -23.53 1.31
CA SER A 127 -12.89 -23.25 1.65
C SER A 127 -12.78 -22.22 2.77
N PRO A 128 -11.84 -22.36 3.72
CA PRO A 128 -11.65 -21.39 4.79
C PRO A 128 -11.26 -20.00 4.24
N GLY A 129 -10.56 -19.94 3.11
CA GLY A 129 -10.24 -18.69 2.44
C GLY A 129 -11.47 -17.99 1.83
N GLY A 130 -12.42 -18.74 1.27
CA GLY A 130 -13.65 -18.15 0.72
C GLY A 130 -14.60 -17.64 1.79
N VAL A 131 -14.64 -18.27 2.97
CA VAL A 131 -15.38 -17.72 4.12
C VAL A 131 -14.81 -16.37 4.56
N GLN A 132 -13.47 -16.26 4.65
CA GLN A 132 -12.81 -14.99 4.97
C GLN A 132 -13.12 -13.91 3.92
N GLN A 133 -13.11 -14.27 2.63
CA GLN A 133 -13.48 -13.36 1.55
C GLN A 133 -14.94 -12.92 1.64
N ALA A 134 -15.86 -13.82 1.99
CA ALA A 134 -17.27 -13.48 2.16
C ALA A 134 -17.49 -12.51 3.34
N ILE A 135 -16.80 -12.71 4.46
CA ILE A 135 -16.84 -11.80 5.62
C ILE A 135 -16.29 -10.43 5.23
N LEU A 136 -15.15 -10.38 4.54
CA LEU A 136 -14.54 -9.13 4.07
C LEU A 136 -15.48 -8.38 3.11
N LEU A 137 -16.08 -9.08 2.15
CA LEU A 137 -17.03 -8.49 1.21
C LEU A 137 -18.24 -7.91 1.92
N LYS A 138 -18.77 -8.63 2.91
CA LYS A 138 -19.86 -8.11 3.76
C LYS A 138 -19.42 -6.84 4.46
N GLU A 139 -18.25 -6.81 5.07
CA GLU A 139 -17.73 -5.63 5.76
C GLU A 139 -17.58 -4.44 4.81
N ILE A 140 -17.10 -4.66 3.58
CA ILE A 140 -16.95 -3.59 2.58
C ILE A 140 -18.31 -3.04 2.16
N LEU A 141 -19.31 -3.90 1.98
CA LEU A 141 -20.65 -3.51 1.56
C LEU A 141 -21.45 -2.84 2.68
N ASP A 142 -21.25 -3.26 3.93
CA ASP A 142 -21.92 -2.72 5.12
C ASP A 142 -21.21 -1.47 5.68
N ARG A 143 -20.11 -1.02 5.07
CA ARG A 143 -19.41 0.20 5.52
C ARG A 143 -20.32 1.43 5.42
N PRO A 144 -20.48 2.20 6.50
CA PRO A 144 -21.32 3.40 6.48
C PRO A 144 -20.74 4.44 5.50
N ILE A 145 -21.60 4.88 4.58
CA ILE A 145 -21.29 5.87 3.54
C ILE A 145 -20.99 7.25 4.17
N ASP A 146 -21.55 7.53 5.35
CA ASP A 146 -21.45 8.84 6.00
C ASP A 146 -20.13 9.09 6.78
N ARG A 147 -19.13 8.20 6.68
CA ARG A 147 -17.85 8.35 7.40
C ARG A 147 -16.67 8.86 6.54
N TRP A 148 -16.94 9.36 5.33
CA TRP A 148 -15.93 9.91 4.42
C TRP A 148 -16.38 11.25 3.84
#